data_AF-E6VQG3-F1
#
_entry.id   AF-E6VQG3-F1
#
_cell.length_a   1.000
_cell.length_b   1.000
_cell.length_c   1.000
_cell.angle_alpha   90.00
_cell.angle_beta   90.00
_cell.angle_gamma   90.00
#
_symmetry.space_group_name_H-M   'P 1'
#
loop_
_entity.id
_entity.type
_entity.pdbx_description
1 polymer ?
#
loop_
_entity_poly.entity_id
_entity_poly.type
_entity_poly.pdbx_seq_one_letter_code
_entity_poly.pdbx_strand_id
1 'polypeptide(L)'
;MPMMLQGTVAFEPEFVGNLAWLTRALIARDIDPDGVSIAKDLAGAGLTSRAGGLRYVYTVSTGDGDFVVIETSDALFLEQFLGRLESADDTPPALPPKGVFARLTRWMSPPA
;
A
#
# COMPACT_ATOMS: atom_id res chain seq x y z
N MET A 1 13.67 -5.08 16.34
CA MET A 1 13.19 -6.47 16.33
C MET A 1 12.70 -6.77 14.90
N PRO A 2 12.12 -7.95 14.54
CA PRO A 2 11.59 -8.13 13.18
C PRO A 2 10.18 -7.56 13.06
N MET A 3 9.87 -6.98 11.90
CA MET A 3 8.52 -6.59 11.48
C MET A 3 7.52 -7.74 11.68
N MET A 4 6.27 -7.40 12.02
CA MET A 4 5.26 -8.41 12.31
C MET A 4 4.48 -8.80 11.05
N LEU A 5 4.57 -10.08 10.67
CA LEU A 5 3.79 -10.66 9.58
C LEU A 5 2.53 -11.34 10.13
N GLN A 6 1.38 -11.01 9.54
CA GLN A 6 0.06 -11.48 9.97
C GLN A 6 -0.78 -11.90 8.76
N GLY A 7 -1.94 -12.50 9.01
CA GLY A 7 -2.95 -12.77 7.98
C GLY A 7 -3.35 -14.23 7.85
N THR A 8 -4.37 -14.46 7.04
CA THR A 8 -4.96 -15.78 6.76
C THR A 8 -4.21 -16.58 5.71
N VAL A 9 -3.30 -15.94 4.97
CA VAL A 9 -2.51 -16.54 3.89
C VAL A 9 -1.02 -16.37 4.17
N ALA A 10 -0.23 -17.43 3.95
CA ALA A 10 1.21 -17.39 4.11
C ALA A 10 1.90 -16.49 3.06
N PHE A 11 2.99 -15.86 3.47
CA PHE A 11 3.87 -15.12 2.57
C PHE A 11 4.76 -16.08 1.76
N GLU A 12 5.11 -15.67 0.55
CA GLU A 12 6.04 -16.37 -0.33
C GLU A 12 7.46 -16.35 0.28
N PRO A 13 8.25 -17.42 0.11
CA PRO A 13 9.57 -17.51 0.71
C PRO A 13 10.53 -16.44 0.18
N GLU A 14 10.37 -16.02 -1.09
CA GLU A 14 11.11 -14.91 -1.68
C GLU A 14 10.83 -13.60 -0.94
N PHE A 15 9.57 -13.34 -0.58
CA PHE A 15 9.20 -12.17 0.21
C PHE A 15 9.83 -12.21 1.60
N VAL A 16 9.76 -13.36 2.28
CA VAL A 16 10.38 -13.55 3.59
C VAL A 16 11.90 -13.34 3.53
N GLY A 17 12.55 -13.80 2.45
CA GLY A 17 13.98 -13.58 2.20
C GLY A 17 14.34 -12.09 2.04
N ASN A 18 13.40 -11.27 1.55
CA ASN A 18 13.58 -9.83 1.36
C ASN A 18 13.29 -8.99 2.62
N LEU A 19 12.75 -9.57 3.70
CA LEU A 19 12.41 -8.83 4.92
C LEU A 19 13.62 -8.10 5.52
N ALA A 20 14.78 -8.73 5.54
CA ALA A 20 15.99 -8.11 6.09
C ALA A 20 16.39 -6.84 5.31
N TRP A 21 16.22 -6.87 3.99
CA TRP A 21 16.45 -5.71 3.14
C TRP A 21 15.37 -4.64 3.33
N LEU A 22 14.10 -5.04 3.43
CA LEU A 22 12.98 -4.14 3.70
C LEU A 22 13.14 -3.42 5.04
N THR A 23 13.57 -4.13 6.09
CA THR A 23 13.89 -3.53 7.40
C THR A 23 14.93 -2.42 7.25
N ARG A 24 15.98 -2.66 6.46
CA ARG A 24 17.02 -1.65 6.23
C ARG A 24 16.49 -0.45 5.44
N ALA A 25 15.62 -0.68 4.48
CA ALA A 25 14.98 0.39 3.71
C ALA A 25 14.10 1.28 4.60
N LEU A 26 13.34 0.69 5.54
CA LEU A 26 12.56 1.44 6.53
C LEU A 26 13.44 2.28 7.46
N ILE A 27 14.49 1.66 8.03
CA ILE A 27 15.45 2.34 8.91
C ILE A 27 16.15 3.49 8.19
N ALA A 28 16.51 3.31 6.91
CA ALA A 28 17.14 4.36 6.11
C ALA A 28 16.23 5.60 5.91
N ARG A 29 14.93 5.45 6.17
CA ARG A 29 13.89 6.49 6.03
C ARG A 29 13.34 6.93 7.40
N ASP A 30 14.05 6.60 8.48
CA ASP A 30 13.63 6.89 9.87
C ASP A 30 12.30 6.24 10.29
N ILE A 31 11.84 5.22 9.57
CA ILE A 31 10.63 4.46 9.93
C ILE A 31 11.03 3.31 10.86
N ASP A 32 10.40 3.23 12.03
CA ASP A 32 10.62 2.14 12.98
C ASP A 32 10.01 0.82 12.44
N PRO A 33 10.83 -0.18 12.08
CA PRO A 33 10.34 -1.46 11.59
C PRO A 33 9.54 -2.24 12.64
N ASP A 34 9.73 -1.97 13.94
CA ASP A 34 8.97 -2.65 15.00
C ASP A 34 7.52 -2.14 15.07
N GLY A 35 7.28 -0.91 14.59
CA GLY A 35 5.95 -0.34 14.40
C GLY A 35 5.27 -0.75 13.11
N VAL A 36 5.92 -1.56 12.26
CA VAL A 36 5.36 -2.00 10.98
C VAL A 36 4.79 -3.41 11.09
N SER A 37 3.50 -3.55 10.75
CA SER A 37 2.87 -4.85 10.54
C SER A 37 2.31 -4.98 9.13
N ILE A 38 2.46 -6.18 8.56
CA ILE A 38 1.96 -6.52 7.22
C ILE A 38 1.03 -7.72 7.38
N ALA A 39 -0.25 -7.52 7.12
CA ALA A 39 -1.26 -8.56 7.09
C ALA A 39 -1.57 -8.97 5.65
N LYS A 40 -1.56 -10.27 5.34
CA LYS A 40 -1.92 -10.82 4.03
C LYS A 40 -3.16 -11.69 4.11
N ASP A 41 -4.22 -11.27 3.44
CA ASP A 41 -5.49 -11.98 3.41
C ASP A 41 -5.94 -12.28 1.99
N LEU A 42 -6.74 -13.33 1.81
CA LEU A 42 -7.33 -13.63 0.51
C LEU A 42 -8.39 -12.57 0.17
N ALA A 43 -8.26 -11.94 -0.99
CA ALA A 43 -9.29 -11.05 -1.50
C ALA A 43 -10.56 -11.87 -1.74
N GLY A 44 -11.64 -11.56 -1.00
CA GLY A 44 -12.90 -12.30 -1.07
C GLY A 44 -13.45 -12.42 -2.50
N ALA A 45 -14.35 -13.39 -2.72
CA ALA A 45 -14.82 -13.82 -4.05
C ALA A 45 -15.26 -12.69 -5.01
N GLY A 46 -15.68 -11.53 -4.50
CA GLY A 46 -16.04 -10.35 -5.30
C GLY A 46 -14.88 -9.57 -5.93
N LEU A 47 -13.62 -9.85 -5.60
CA LEU A 47 -12.42 -9.19 -6.14
C LEU A 47 -11.66 -10.05 -7.16
N THR A 48 -12.14 -11.27 -7.43
CA THR A 48 -11.58 -12.14 -8.47
C THR A 48 -11.68 -11.44 -9.83
N SER A 49 -10.52 -11.24 -10.46
CA SER A 49 -10.47 -10.67 -11.82
C SER A 49 -11.02 -11.67 -12.82
N ARG A 50 -11.68 -11.18 -13.88
CA ARG A 50 -12.10 -11.97 -15.05
C ARG A 50 -10.93 -12.74 -15.70
N ALA A 51 -9.69 -12.33 -15.41
CA ALA A 51 -8.45 -12.96 -15.87
C ALA A 51 -7.94 -14.13 -14.99
N GLY A 52 -8.66 -14.55 -13.95
CA GLY A 52 -8.43 -15.86 -13.30
C GLY A 52 -7.26 -15.95 -12.31
N GLY A 53 -6.89 -14.84 -11.65
CA GLY A 53 -5.90 -14.84 -10.57
C GLY A 53 -6.53 -14.71 -9.18
N LEU A 54 -6.01 -15.45 -8.21
CA LEU A 54 -6.20 -15.15 -6.79
C LEU A 54 -5.59 -13.78 -6.51
N ARG A 55 -6.32 -12.92 -5.81
CA ARG A 55 -5.79 -11.66 -5.31
C ARG A 55 -5.67 -11.74 -3.80
N TYR A 56 -4.71 -11.02 -3.27
CA TYR A 56 -4.46 -10.87 -1.87
C TYR A 56 -4.65 -9.41 -1.48
N VAL A 57 -5.19 -9.20 -0.29
CA VAL A 57 -5.30 -7.90 0.35
C VAL A 57 -4.15 -7.82 1.34
N TYR A 58 -3.24 -6.90 1.10
CA TYR A 58 -2.13 -6.58 1.97
C TYR A 58 -2.49 -5.33 2.76
N THR A 59 -2.65 -5.47 4.07
CA THR A 59 -2.83 -4.32 4.97
C THR A 59 -1.51 -4.04 5.64
N VAL A 60 -0.96 -2.86 5.42
CA VAL A 60 0.28 -2.41 6.04
C VAL A 60 -0.07 -1.35 7.06
N SER A 61 0.21 -1.65 8.32
CA SER A 61 0.10 -0.69 9.41
C SER A 61 1.49 -0.18 9.76
N THR A 62 1.60 1.13 9.85
CA THR A 62 2.81 1.84 10.27
C THR A 62 2.47 2.77 11.42
N GLY A 63 3.48 3.29 12.14
CA GLY A 63 3.25 4.27 13.21
C GLY A 63 2.47 5.52 12.75
N ASP A 64 2.58 5.88 11.47
CA ASP A 64 1.95 7.06 10.86
C ASP A 64 0.57 6.76 10.25
N GLY A 65 0.17 5.49 10.15
CA GLY A 65 -1.13 5.07 9.68
C GLY A 65 -1.13 3.79 8.85
N ASP A 66 -2.34 3.42 8.40
CA ASP A 66 -2.59 2.17 7.70
C ASP A 66 -2.91 2.43 6.22
N PHE A 67 -2.43 1.54 5.35
CA PHE A 67 -2.86 1.51 3.96
C PHE A 67 -3.06 0.07 3.47
N VAL A 68 -3.86 -0.06 2.41
CA VAL A 68 -4.23 -1.35 1.84
C VAL A 68 -3.80 -1.41 0.38
N VAL A 69 -3.15 -2.51 0.01
CA VAL A 69 -2.74 -2.83 -1.35
C VAL A 69 -3.42 -4.13 -1.77
N ILE A 70 -3.96 -4.19 -2.98
CA ILE A 70 -4.59 -5.39 -3.51
C ILE A 70 -3.75 -5.86 -4.69
N GLU A 71 -3.08 -7.00 -4.53
CA GLU A 71 -2.17 -7.54 -5.53
C GLU A 71 -2.30 -9.04 -5.73
N THR A 72 -1.77 -9.55 -6.83
CA THR A 72 -1.80 -10.98 -7.16
C THR A 72 -0.60 -11.76 -6.64
N SER A 73 0.50 -11.08 -6.27
CA SER A 73 1.72 -11.72 -5.76
C SER A 73 2.45 -10.84 -4.75
N ASP A 74 3.26 -11.48 -3.90
CA ASP A 74 4.02 -10.77 -2.85
C ASP A 74 5.13 -9.91 -3.45
N ALA A 75 5.67 -10.31 -4.62
CA ALA A 75 6.66 -9.53 -5.36
C ALA A 75 6.10 -8.18 -5.85
N LEU A 76 4.90 -8.18 -6.46
CA LEU A 76 4.26 -6.95 -6.92
C LEU A 76 3.87 -6.05 -5.75
N PHE A 77 3.38 -6.66 -4.66
CA PHE A 77 3.13 -5.93 -3.42
C PHE A 77 4.40 -5.24 -2.90
N LEU A 78 5.53 -5.96 -2.86
CA LEU A 78 6.80 -5.42 -2.37
C LEU A 78 7.26 -4.23 -3.23
N GLU A 79 7.21 -4.34 -4.55
CA GLU A 79 7.54 -3.23 -5.47
C GLU A 79 6.66 -2.00 -5.22
N GLN A 80 5.35 -2.18 -5.10
CA GLN A 80 4.43 -1.08 -4.80
C GLN A 80 4.69 -0.47 -3.42
N PHE A 81 4.99 -1.29 -2.41
CA PHE A 81 5.29 -0.80 -1.07
C PHE A 81 6.54 0.07 -1.07
N LEU A 82 7.59 -0.35 -1.78
CA LEU A 82 8.83 0.41 -1.90
C LEU A 82 8.65 1.71 -2.65
N GLY A 83 7.97 1.69 -3.80
CA GLY A 83 7.66 2.91 -4.54
C GLY A 83 6.82 3.89 -3.72
N ARG A 84 5.94 3.37 -2.84
CA ARG A 84 5.18 4.20 -1.90
C ARG A 84 6.06 4.78 -0.80
N LEU A 85 6.97 3.98 -0.24
CA LEU A 85 7.95 4.47 0.73
C LEU A 85 8.73 5.63 0.12
N GLU A 86 9.30 5.44 -1.07
CA GLU A 86 10.03 6.47 -1.83
C GLU A 86 9.20 7.73 -2.09
N SER A 87 7.94 7.57 -2.48
CA SER A 87 7.04 8.70 -2.77
C SER A 87 6.62 9.48 -1.51
N ALA A 88 6.59 8.84 -0.34
CA ALA A 88 6.20 9.48 0.91
C ALA A 88 7.24 10.50 1.42
N ASP A 89 8.50 10.43 0.98
CA ASP A 89 9.50 11.48 1.26
C ASP A 89 9.26 12.76 0.46
N ASP A 90 8.63 12.65 -0.72
CA ASP A 90 8.61 13.74 -1.69
C ASP A 90 7.35 14.63 -1.61
N THR A 91 6.26 14.18 -0.97
CA THR A 91 5.03 14.98 -0.90
C THR A 91 4.08 14.54 0.23
N PRO A 92 3.49 15.46 1.03
CA PRO A 92 2.42 15.10 1.97
C PRO A 92 1.24 14.45 1.23
N PRO A 93 0.60 13.41 1.80
CA PRO A 93 -0.43 12.66 1.11
C PRO A 93 -1.65 13.55 0.88
N ALA A 94 -1.88 13.92 -0.38
CA ALA A 94 -3.19 14.34 -0.83
C ALA A 94 -4.12 13.13 -0.72
N LEU A 95 -4.77 12.99 0.44
CA LEU A 95 -5.97 12.18 0.60
C LEU A 95 -6.89 12.45 -0.59
N PRO A 96 -7.46 11.42 -1.27
CA PRO A 96 -8.54 11.70 -2.19
C PRO A 96 -9.70 12.29 -1.36
N PRO A 97 -10.13 13.54 -1.61
CA PRO A 97 -11.27 14.07 -0.90
C PRO A 97 -12.48 13.21 -1.27
N LYS A 98 -12.90 12.38 -0.33
CA LYS A 98 -14.22 11.76 -0.36
C LYS A 98 -15.24 12.89 -0.37
N GLY A 99 -15.90 13.02 -1.52
CA GLY A 99 -17.09 13.84 -1.69
C GLY A 99 -16.79 15.23 -2.23
N VAL A 100 -17.07 15.44 -3.52
CA VAL A 100 -17.95 16.52 -3.96
C VAL A 100 -18.50 16.16 -5.33
N PHE A 101 -19.80 16.36 -5.48
CA PHE A 101 -20.43 16.52 -6.78
C PHE A 101 -19.64 17.57 -7.58
N ALA A 102 -18.78 17.14 -8.50
CA ALA A 102 -18.26 18.00 -9.55
C ALA A 102 -19.33 18.20 -10.63
N ARG A 103 -20.48 18.74 -10.21
CA ARG A 103 -21.48 19.31 -11.11
C ARG A 103 -21.34 20.83 -11.08
N LEU A 104 -20.78 21.31 -12.19
CA LEU A 104 -21.21 22.50 -12.90
C LEU A 104 -21.12 23.84 -12.16
N THR A 105 -20.01 24.54 -12.37
CA THR A 105 -20.04 26.00 -12.66
C THR A 105 -18.95 26.38 -13.64
N ARG A 106 -19.23 26.12 -14.93
CA ARG A 106 -18.59 26.78 -16.07
C ARG A 106 -19.30 28.12 -16.31
N TRP A 107 -18.73 29.24 -15.86
CA TRP A 107 -18.96 30.58 -16.41
C TRP A 107 -17.60 31.29 -16.37
N MET A 108 -16.79 31.10 -17.42
CA MET A 108 -16.51 32.07 -18.49
C MET A 108 -15.88 33.38 -17.99
N SER A 109 -14.59 33.48 -18.32
CA SER A 109 -13.63 34.58 -18.23
C SER A 109 -14.12 35.92 -18.86
N PRO A 110 -13.38 37.03 -18.61
CA PRO A 110 -13.78 38.43 -18.85
C PRO A 110 -13.58 38.84 -20.32
N PRO A 111 -14.11 40.00 -20.76
CA PRO A 111 -13.19 41.11 -21.08
C PRO A 111 -13.78 42.55 -21.01
N ALA A 112 -12.92 43.51 -20.64
CA ALA A 112 -12.72 44.88 -21.13
C ALA A 112 -12.40 45.87 -20.00
#